data_AF-A0A2N0FQR6-F1
#
_entry.id   AF-A0A2N0FQR6-F1
#
_cell.length_a   1.000
_cell.length_b   1.000
_cell.length_c   1.000
_cell.angle_alpha   90.00
_cell.angle_beta   90.00
_cell.angle_gamma   90.00
#
_symmetry.space_group_name_H-M   'P 1'
#
loop_
_entity.id
_entity.type
_entity.pdbx_description
1 polymer ?
#
loop_
_entity_poly.entity_id
_entity_poly.type
_entity_poly.pdbx_seq_one_letter_code
_entity_poly.pdbx_strand_id
1 'polypeptide(L)'
;MTKYVIALLFSGAMFAQEEVNVGDVFEIGQPETRTYKHIEFPRANFIIKRGGIANYKNLKGQKVVVTSVEDKNDGTVQIKLKRENGNRFFGSHTVVAANFEKALDNGELVAN
;
A
#
# COMPACT_ATOMS: atom_id res chain seq x y z
N MET A 1 28.38 -40.73 30.92
CA MET A 1 27.58 -39.49 31.03
C MET A 1 27.75 -38.70 29.73
N THR A 2 26.90 -39.01 28.76
CA THR A 2 26.95 -38.47 27.39
C THR A 2 26.36 -37.07 27.38
N LYS A 3 27.20 -36.08 27.02
CA LYS A 3 26.84 -34.66 26.88
C LYS A 3 26.16 -34.47 25.51
N TYR A 4 24.90 -34.05 25.49
CA TYR A 4 24.20 -33.70 24.25
C TYR A 4 24.34 -32.19 24.02
N VAL A 5 24.95 -31.81 22.89
CA VAL A 5 25.03 -30.43 22.42
C VAL A 5 23.99 -30.28 21.32
N ILE A 6 22.93 -29.52 21.58
CA ILE A 6 21.91 -29.17 20.58
C ILE A 6 22.36 -27.88 19.90
N ALA A 7 22.76 -27.97 18.64
CA ALA A 7 23.04 -26.81 17.80
C ALA A 7 21.72 -26.32 17.18
N LEU A 8 21.28 -25.12 17.60
CA LEU A 8 20.10 -24.46 17.05
C LEU A 8 20.51 -23.73 15.76
N LEU A 9 20.13 -24.27 14.59
CA LEU A 9 20.32 -23.61 13.30
C LEU A 9 19.23 -22.56 13.11
N PHE A 10 19.58 -21.29 13.30
CA PHE A 10 18.72 -20.15 12.99
C PHE A 10 18.86 -19.83 11.50
N SER A 11 17.98 -20.37 10.66
CA SER A 11 17.86 -19.98 9.25
C SER A 11 17.07 -18.68 9.17
N GLY A 12 17.78 -17.54 9.06
CA GLY A 12 17.15 -16.26 8.75
C GLY A 12 16.67 -16.22 7.31
N ALA A 13 15.37 -16.01 7.10
CA ALA A 13 14.84 -15.70 5.77
C ALA A 13 15.30 -14.28 5.40
N MET A 14 16.06 -14.15 4.31
CA MET A 14 16.32 -12.85 3.69
C MET A 14 15.05 -12.48 2.91
N PHE A 15 14.24 -11.58 3.46
CA PHE A 15 13.18 -10.93 2.70
C PHE A 15 13.87 -9.98 1.72
N ALA A 16 13.73 -10.25 0.42
CA ALA A 16 14.07 -9.27 -0.59
C ALA A 16 13.09 -8.10 -0.43
N GLN A 17 13.59 -6.95 0.03
CA GLN A 17 12.78 -5.75 0.14
C GLN A 17 12.58 -5.23 -1.29
N GLU A 18 11.33 -5.22 -1.75
CA GLU A 18 11.00 -4.67 -3.07
C GLU A 18 11.23 -3.16 -3.01
N GLU A 19 12.14 -2.65 -3.86
CA GLU A 19 12.51 -1.24 -3.85
C GLU A 19 11.51 -0.43 -4.70
N VAL A 20 10.87 0.58 -4.11
CA VAL A 20 9.89 1.43 -4.78
C VAL A 20 10.46 2.79 -5.11
N ASN A 21 10.23 3.26 -6.32
CA ASN A 21 10.74 4.52 -6.84
C ASN A 21 9.61 5.49 -7.20
N VAL A 22 9.94 6.79 -7.19
CA VAL A 22 9.02 7.82 -7.69
C VAL A 22 8.88 7.65 -9.21
N GLY A 23 7.63 7.59 -9.69
CA GLY A 23 7.30 7.32 -11.08
C GLY A 23 6.81 5.91 -11.34
N ASP A 24 6.99 4.98 -10.39
CA ASP A 24 6.48 3.61 -10.52
C ASP A 24 4.95 3.61 -10.58
N VAL A 25 4.41 2.71 -11.40
CA VAL A 25 2.97 2.56 -11.62
C VAL A 25 2.51 1.24 -11.04
N PHE A 26 1.47 1.31 -10.22
CA PHE A 26 0.82 0.15 -9.61
C PHE A 26 -0.67 0.14 -9.97
N GLU A 27 -1.30 -1.01 -9.82
CA GLU A 27 -2.74 -1.14 -9.87
C GLU A 27 -3.31 -1.26 -8.45
N ILE A 28 -4.41 -0.56 -8.18
CA ILE A 28 -5.19 -0.80 -6.96
C ILE A 28 -5.89 -2.15 -7.10
N GLY A 29 -5.46 -3.11 -6.29
CA GLY A 29 -6.00 -4.45 -6.28
C GLY A 29 -7.27 -4.58 -5.42
N GLN A 30 -7.57 -5.83 -5.08
CA GLN A 30 -8.64 -6.17 -4.17
C GLN A 30 -8.03 -6.58 -2.83
N PRO A 31 -8.32 -5.86 -1.72
CA PRO A 31 -7.84 -6.26 -0.41
C PRO A 31 -8.33 -7.67 -0.07
N GLU A 32 -7.52 -8.44 0.65
CA GLU A 32 -7.97 -9.68 1.28
C GLU A 32 -9.15 -9.46 2.23
N THR A 33 -9.21 -8.26 2.83
CA THR A 33 -10.30 -7.85 3.71
C THR A 33 -11.41 -7.09 2.97
N ARG A 34 -12.53 -6.81 3.65
CA ARG A 34 -13.67 -6.09 3.05
C ARG A 34 -13.37 -4.61 2.73
N THR A 35 -12.28 -4.06 3.27
CA THR A 35 -11.94 -2.63 3.20
C THR A 35 -10.44 -2.46 3.02
N TYR A 36 -10.03 -1.42 2.29
CA TYR A 36 -8.64 -1.00 2.26
C TYR A 36 -8.18 -0.56 3.65
N LYS A 37 -7.07 -1.11 4.12
CA LYS A 37 -6.44 -0.81 5.41
C LYS A 37 -5.06 -0.20 5.24
N HIS A 38 -4.36 -0.55 4.16
CA HIS A 38 -2.97 -0.19 3.93
C HIS A 38 -2.81 0.93 2.92
N ILE A 39 -3.83 1.19 2.10
CA ILE A 39 -4.04 2.45 1.39
C ILE A 39 -4.97 3.34 2.21
N GLU A 40 -4.48 4.52 2.61
CA GLU A 40 -5.17 5.48 3.45
C GLU A 40 -6.20 6.29 2.65
N PHE A 41 -7.30 5.64 2.25
CA PHE A 41 -8.41 6.35 1.64
C PHE A 41 -9.15 7.22 2.67
N PRO A 42 -9.58 8.44 2.29
CA PRO A 42 -10.38 9.30 3.15
C PRO A 42 -11.68 8.61 3.55
N ARG A 43 -12.14 8.88 4.78
CA ARG A 43 -13.43 8.37 5.26
C ARG A 43 -14.59 9.01 4.47
N ALA A 44 -15.71 8.30 4.37
CA ALA A 44 -16.87 8.71 3.58
C ALA A 44 -17.36 10.13 3.92
N ASN A 45 -17.35 10.52 5.20
CA ASN A 45 -17.75 11.87 5.62
C ASN A 45 -16.84 12.97 5.05
N PHE A 46 -15.51 12.76 4.99
CA PHE A 46 -14.58 13.73 4.40
C PHE A 46 -14.75 13.82 2.88
N ILE A 47 -15.00 12.68 2.23
CA ILE A 47 -15.31 12.62 0.80
C ILE A 47 -16.58 13.44 0.51
N ILE A 48 -17.68 13.16 1.22
CA ILE A 48 -18.99 13.79 0.99
C ILE A 48 -18.95 15.30 1.30
N LYS A 49 -18.29 15.70 2.39
CA LYS A 49 -18.13 17.13 2.75
C LYS A 49 -17.38 17.94 1.69
N ARG A 50 -16.57 17.29 0.85
CA ARG A 50 -15.84 17.91 -0.27
C ARG A 50 -16.55 17.72 -1.63
N GLY A 51 -17.81 17.27 -1.63
CA GLY A 51 -18.61 17.05 -2.84
C GLY A 51 -18.24 15.79 -3.63
N GLY A 52 -17.48 14.87 -3.01
CA GLY A 52 -17.10 13.60 -3.63
C GLY A 52 -18.12 12.48 -3.42
N ILE A 53 -17.90 11.35 -4.11
CA ILE A 53 -18.73 10.13 -4.00
C ILE A 53 -17.89 9.02 -3.37
N ALA A 54 -18.32 8.52 -2.21
CA ALA A 54 -17.62 7.49 -1.44
C ALA A 54 -17.83 6.07 -2.01
N ASN A 55 -17.40 5.84 -3.25
CA ASN A 55 -17.48 4.54 -3.90
C ASN A 55 -16.12 3.84 -3.90
N TYR A 56 -15.85 3.09 -2.83
CA TYR A 56 -14.59 2.33 -2.67
C TYR A 56 -14.48 1.13 -3.62
N LYS A 57 -15.61 0.57 -4.07
CA LYS A 57 -15.61 -0.61 -4.96
C LYS A 57 -15.02 -0.31 -6.33
N ASN A 58 -15.19 0.93 -6.81
CA ASN A 58 -14.69 1.36 -8.10
C ASN A 58 -13.17 1.62 -8.11
N LEU A 59 -12.48 1.52 -6.96
CA LEU A 59 -11.03 1.72 -6.88
C LEU A 59 -10.25 0.57 -7.49
N LYS A 60 -10.77 -0.66 -7.39
CA LYS A 60 -10.13 -1.85 -7.98
C LYS A 60 -9.90 -1.65 -9.48
N GLY A 61 -8.71 -1.99 -9.96
CA GLY A 61 -8.32 -1.88 -11.37
C GLY A 61 -7.80 -0.49 -11.76
N GLN A 62 -7.75 0.47 -10.84
CA GLN A 62 -7.25 1.79 -11.15
C GLN A 62 -5.72 1.84 -11.06
N LYS A 63 -5.10 2.34 -12.11
CA LYS A 63 -3.67 2.62 -12.13
C LYS A 63 -3.31 3.88 -11.34
N VAL A 64 -2.27 3.78 -10.55
CA VAL A 64 -1.75 4.83 -9.69
C VAL A 64 -0.24 4.95 -9.85
N VAL A 65 0.27 6.18 -9.78
CA VAL A 65 1.69 6.50 -9.86
C VAL A 65 2.22 6.94 -8.50
N VAL A 66 3.40 6.45 -8.14
CA VAL A 66 4.14 6.87 -6.96
C VAL A 66 4.70 8.27 -7.20
N THR A 67 4.39 9.19 -6.28
CA THR A 67 4.81 10.59 -6.36
C THR A 67 5.77 11.00 -5.25
N SER A 68 5.90 10.18 -4.22
CA SER A 68 6.84 10.35 -3.11
C SER A 68 6.98 9.03 -2.39
N VAL A 69 8.20 8.76 -1.94
CA VAL A 69 8.60 7.64 -1.10
C VAL A 69 9.21 8.24 0.17
N GLU A 70 8.81 7.74 1.34
CA GLU A 70 9.27 8.23 2.63
C GLU A 70 9.49 7.06 3.58
N ASP A 71 10.74 6.86 4.00
CA ASP A 71 11.08 5.91 5.06
C ASP A 71 10.69 6.48 6.41
N LYS A 72 9.88 5.73 7.15
CA LYS A 72 9.48 6.09 8.52
C LYS A 72 10.50 5.58 9.52
N ASN A 73 10.56 6.26 10.67
CA ASN A 73 11.47 5.90 11.76
C ASN A 73 11.22 4.48 12.33
N ASP A 74 10.05 3.89 12.07
CA ASP A 74 9.69 2.52 12.46
C ASP A 74 10.14 1.46 11.43
N GLY A 75 10.84 1.87 10.38
CA GLY A 75 11.32 1.01 9.30
C GLY A 75 10.29 0.76 8.20
N THR A 76 9.10 1.35 8.28
CA THR A 76 8.09 1.19 7.22
C THR A 76 8.27 2.18 6.08
N VAL A 77 8.03 1.73 4.85
CA VAL A 77 8.03 2.60 3.66
C VAL A 77 6.63 3.15 3.41
N GLN A 78 6.46 4.46 3.54
CA GLN A 78 5.22 5.15 3.18
C GLN A 78 5.36 5.76 1.78
N ILE A 79 4.40 5.48 0.91
CA ILE A 79 4.34 6.05 -0.44
C ILE A 79 3.13 6.95 -0.62
N LYS A 80 3.24 7.94 -1.50
CA LYS A 80 2.12 8.79 -1.93
C LYS A 80 1.73 8.49 -3.35
N LEU A 81 0.45 8.22 -3.56
CA LEU A 81 -0.12 7.77 -4.82
C LEU A 81 -1.02 8.83 -5.42
N LYS A 82 -0.94 9.00 -6.75
CA LYS A 82 -1.92 9.73 -7.57
C LYS A 82 -2.49 8.79 -8.61
N ARG A 83 -3.72 9.02 -9.07
CA ARG A 83 -4.24 8.27 -10.22
C ARG A 83 -3.44 8.64 -11.47
N GLU A 84 -3.03 7.63 -12.22
CA GLU A 84 -2.26 7.81 -13.47
C GLU A 84 -3.03 8.68 -14.48
N ASN A 85 -4.35 8.50 -14.55
CA ASN A 85 -5.24 9.28 -15.42
C ASN A 85 -5.47 10.74 -14.97
N GLY A 86 -4.77 11.23 -13.94
CA GLY A 86 -4.89 12.61 -13.44
C GLY A 86 -6.19 12.93 -12.70
N ASN A 87 -7.16 12.02 -12.66
CA ASN A 87 -8.39 12.21 -11.91
C ASN A 87 -8.16 12.16 -10.40
N ARG A 88 -9.12 12.71 -9.64
CA ARG A 88 -9.11 12.67 -8.18
C ARG A 88 -9.73 11.37 -7.67
N PHE A 89 -9.18 10.81 -6.61
CA PHE A 89 -9.86 9.79 -5.81
C PHE A 89 -11.16 10.35 -5.25
N PHE A 90 -12.24 9.59 -5.45
CA PHE A 90 -13.60 9.96 -5.04
C PHE A 90 -14.06 11.35 -5.53
N GLY A 91 -13.45 11.88 -6.60
CA GLY A 91 -13.73 13.22 -7.14
C GLY A 91 -13.16 14.39 -6.34
N SER A 92 -12.57 14.16 -5.15
CA SER A 92 -12.19 15.23 -4.23
C SER A 92 -10.73 15.19 -3.74
N HIS A 93 -10.08 14.02 -3.72
CA HIS A 93 -8.74 13.86 -3.16
C HIS A 93 -7.73 13.53 -4.27
N THR A 94 -6.69 14.34 -4.41
CA THR A 94 -5.69 14.17 -5.48
C THR A 94 -4.64 13.12 -5.14
N VAL A 95 -4.32 12.97 -3.85
CA VAL A 95 -3.25 12.12 -3.34
C VAL A 95 -3.78 11.29 -2.18
N VAL A 96 -3.33 10.04 -2.09
CA VAL A 96 -3.51 9.17 -0.91
C VAL A 96 -2.17 8.59 -0.50
N ALA A 97 -2.00 8.30 0.79
CA ALA A 97 -0.82 7.61 1.29
C ALA A 97 -1.07 6.10 1.34
N ALA A 98 -0.02 5.30 1.28
CA ALA A 98 -0.08 3.87 1.53
C ALA A 98 1.18 3.37 2.26
N ASN A 99 1.03 2.35 3.09
CA ASN A 99 2.15 1.55 3.56
C ASN A 99 2.50 0.55 2.44
N PHE A 100 3.66 0.71 1.82
CA PHE A 100 4.00 0.02 0.57
C PHE A 100 4.01 -1.50 0.73
N GLU A 101 4.83 -2.00 1.65
CA GLU A 101 5.01 -3.43 1.91
C GLU A 101 3.67 -4.10 2.25
N LYS A 102 2.93 -3.54 3.23
CA LYS A 102 1.65 -4.14 3.66
C LYS A 102 0.58 -4.06 2.59
N ALA A 103 0.59 -3.03 1.75
CA ALA A 103 -0.37 -2.89 0.66
C ALA A 103 -0.12 -3.93 -0.44
N LEU A 104 1.14 -4.26 -0.73
CA LEU A 104 1.50 -5.36 -1.62
C LEU A 104 1.10 -6.71 -1.02
N ASP A 105 1.50 -6.97 0.24
CA ASP A 105 1.23 -8.24 0.93
C ASP A 105 -0.26 -8.57 1.01
N ASN A 106 -1.13 -7.56 1.15
CA ASN A 106 -2.59 -7.73 1.27
C ASN A 106 -3.34 -7.62 -0.07
N GLY A 107 -2.63 -7.50 -1.20
CA GLY A 107 -3.22 -7.34 -2.52
C GLY A 107 -3.97 -6.02 -2.73
N GLU A 108 -3.73 -5.02 -1.89
CA GLU A 108 -4.28 -3.67 -2.07
C GLU A 108 -3.55 -2.91 -3.18
N LEU A 109 -2.26 -3.17 -3.34
CA LEU A 109 -1.45 -2.78 -4.49
C LEU A 109 -0.97 -4.03 -5.21
N VAL A 110 -0.91 -3.95 -6.53
CA VAL A 110 -0.41 -5.03 -7.39
C VAL A 110 0.55 -4.39 -8.38
N ALA A 111 1.79 -4.91 -8.44
CA ALA A 111 2.74 -4.59 -9.49
C ALA A 111 2.21 -5.17 -10.82
N ASN A 112 2.17 -4.35 -11.86
CA ASN A 112 1.68 -4.73 -13.20
C ASN A 112 2.83 -4.97 -14.16
#